data_AF-A0A917HB01-F1
#
_entry.id   AF-A0A917HB01-F1
#
_cell.length_a   1.000
_cell.length_b   1.000
_cell.length_c   1.000
_cell.angle_alpha   90.00
_cell.angle_beta   90.00
_cell.angle_gamma   90.00
#
_symmetry.space_group_name_H-M   'P 1'
#
loop_
_entity.id
_entity.type
_entity.pdbx_description
1 polymer ?
#
loop_
_entity_poly.entity_id
_entity_poly.type
_entity_poly.pdbx_seq_one_letter_code
_entity_poly.pdbx_strand_id
1 'polypeptide(L)'
;MRNPEEDESSTPTEEVLGSAPLNALGLLISLLAVLVVFLPFAVNTSPLDAVTFRVPGNQGNWWHALVGAPFFLAFPLIWLRLRALFSNRLSTPTGRRILWIAIGLSVFGTILVELPFLLHLAGTSAWQRLSVLSLGLGIVIASAAVLYLRRRHIFRAPTRACLIGLNTAYLANAVLCLIVYSDAKGPISSRSGWLVTMGIVWPMLLEILWGFAQTSTPQPPRTEAV
;
A
#
# COMPACT_ATOMS: atom_id res chain seq x y z
N MET A 1 38.65 37.12 16.42
CA MET A 1 38.49 36.24 15.24
C MET A 1 38.03 34.88 15.75
N ARG A 2 36.78 34.51 15.46
CA ARG A 2 36.14 33.27 15.92
C ARG A 2 36.12 32.32 14.72
N ASN A 3 36.77 31.15 14.85
CA ASN A 3 36.81 30.12 13.82
C ASN A 3 35.39 29.65 13.45
N PRO A 4 35.03 29.61 12.16
CA PRO A 4 33.84 28.93 11.67
C PRO A 4 34.27 27.65 10.93
N GLU A 5 34.62 26.60 11.67
CA GLU A 5 34.83 25.26 11.10
C GLU A 5 34.28 24.21 12.07
N GLU A 6 32.96 24.07 12.09
CA GLU A 6 32.30 22.80 12.38
C GLU A 6 31.16 22.68 11.37
N ASP A 7 31.56 22.42 10.13
CA ASP A 7 30.67 21.94 9.08
C ASP A 7 30.21 20.55 9.53
N GLU A 8 29.00 20.47 10.06
CA GLU A 8 28.31 19.23 10.42
C GLU A 8 28.33 18.31 9.20
N SER A 9 29.30 17.40 9.16
CA SER A 9 29.30 16.26 8.27
C SER A 9 28.09 15.41 8.64
N SER A 10 26.96 15.72 8.03
CA SER A 10 25.75 14.91 8.05
C SER A 10 26.06 13.61 7.32
N THR A 11 26.66 12.69 8.06
CA THR A 11 26.86 11.32 7.64
C THR A 11 25.48 10.77 7.21
N PRO A 12 25.33 10.31 5.96
CA PRO A 12 24.06 9.76 5.52
C PRO A 12 23.77 8.56 6.39
N THR A 13 22.72 8.66 7.20
CA THR A 13 22.28 7.59 8.09
C THR A 13 21.90 6.39 7.22
N GLU A 14 22.76 5.38 7.17
CA GLU A 14 22.51 4.16 6.43
C GLU A 14 21.28 3.47 7.02
N GLU A 15 20.20 3.34 6.24
CA GLU A 15 19.08 2.50 6.62
C GLU A 15 19.50 1.05 6.42
N VAL A 16 19.53 0.27 7.52
CA VAL A 16 19.65 -1.19 7.44
C VAL A 16 18.36 -1.72 6.82
N LEU A 17 18.35 -1.81 5.50
CA LEU A 17 17.28 -2.44 4.75
C LEU A 17 17.33 -3.96 4.94
N GLY A 18 16.17 -4.60 4.96
CA GLY A 18 16.05 -6.05 5.19
C GLY A 18 16.89 -6.89 4.23
N SER A 19 17.07 -8.17 4.55
CA SER A 19 17.88 -9.10 3.76
C SER A 19 17.46 -9.07 2.27
N ALA A 20 18.44 -9.08 1.36
CA ALA A 20 18.23 -9.10 -0.10
C ALA A 20 17.10 -10.02 -0.59
N PRO A 21 16.90 -11.25 -0.09
CA PRO A 21 15.77 -12.10 -0.50
C PRO A 21 14.39 -11.53 -0.16
N LEU A 22 14.24 -10.82 0.97
CA LEU A 22 12.96 -10.20 1.33
C LEU A 22 12.63 -9.03 0.39
N ASN A 23 13.63 -8.24 0.01
CA ASN A 23 13.45 -7.16 -0.97
C ASN A 23 13.13 -7.71 -2.37
N ALA A 24 13.74 -8.84 -2.76
CA ALA A 24 13.45 -9.51 -4.02
C ALA A 24 12.03 -10.11 -4.05
N LEU A 25 11.61 -10.79 -2.98
CA LEU A 25 10.24 -11.29 -2.83
C LEU A 25 9.23 -10.15 -2.86
N GLY A 26 9.54 -9.07 -2.15
CA GLY A 26 8.76 -7.84 -2.23
C GLY A 26 8.66 -7.34 -3.68
N LEU A 27 9.78 -7.19 -4.37
CA LEU A 27 9.76 -6.69 -5.75
C LEU A 27 8.86 -7.56 -6.65
N LEU A 28 8.93 -8.89 -6.51
CA LEU A 28 8.06 -9.83 -7.22
C LEU A 28 6.57 -9.56 -6.92
N ILE A 29 6.20 -9.40 -5.65
CA ILE A 29 4.83 -9.08 -5.24
C ILE A 29 4.38 -7.74 -5.85
N SER A 30 5.24 -6.73 -5.88
CA SER A 30 4.92 -5.43 -6.47
C SER A 30 4.79 -5.49 -8.00
N LEU A 31 5.58 -6.34 -8.67
CA LEU A 31 5.44 -6.60 -10.10
C LEU A 31 4.09 -7.24 -10.43
N LEU A 32 3.69 -8.24 -9.64
CA LEU A 32 2.35 -8.84 -9.76
C LEU A 32 1.25 -7.81 -9.49
N ALA A 33 1.44 -6.92 -8.51
CA ALA A 33 0.50 -5.85 -8.22
C ALA A 33 0.35 -4.84 -9.38
N VAL A 34 1.44 -4.55 -10.12
CA VAL A 34 1.36 -3.75 -11.35
C VAL A 34 0.64 -4.51 -12.47
N LEU A 35 0.88 -5.82 -12.60
CA LEU A 35 0.17 -6.63 -13.59
C LEU A 35 -1.35 -6.55 -13.37
N VAL A 36 -1.82 -6.56 -12.12
CA VAL A 36 -3.25 -6.41 -11.78
C VAL A 36 -3.88 -5.16 -12.37
N VAL A 37 -3.15 -4.05 -12.55
CA VAL A 37 -3.66 -2.81 -13.16
C VAL A 37 -4.23 -3.05 -14.55
N PHE A 38 -3.67 -4.01 -15.28
CA PHE A 38 -4.02 -4.34 -16.66
C PHE A 38 -4.92 -5.57 -16.78
N LEU A 39 -5.06 -6.35 -15.71
CA LEU A 39 -5.84 -7.57 -15.75
C LEU A 39 -7.32 -7.31 -15.42
N PRO A 40 -8.25 -8.01 -16.09
CA PRO A 40 -9.67 -7.88 -15.79
C PRO A 40 -9.94 -8.38 -14.37
N PHE A 41 -10.51 -7.49 -13.56
CA PHE A 41 -10.84 -7.75 -12.16
C PHE A 41 -12.27 -8.27 -12.03
N ALA A 42 -13.21 -7.66 -12.75
CA ALA A 42 -14.59 -8.09 -12.85
C ALA A 42 -15.17 -7.67 -14.22
N VAL A 43 -16.02 -8.52 -14.80
CA VAL A 43 -16.77 -8.19 -16.03
C VAL A 43 -15.86 -7.67 -17.16
N ASN A 44 -14.69 -8.30 -17.36
CA ASN A 44 -13.67 -7.89 -18.34
C ASN A 44 -13.16 -6.44 -18.18
N THR A 45 -13.30 -5.86 -16.99
CA THR A 45 -12.84 -4.50 -16.69
C THR A 45 -11.62 -4.57 -15.79
N SER A 46 -10.50 -3.99 -16.26
CA SER A 46 -9.29 -3.81 -15.45
C SER A 46 -9.34 -2.51 -14.64
N PRO A 47 -8.48 -2.33 -13.61
CA PRO A 47 -8.31 -1.04 -12.96
C PRO A 47 -7.96 0.11 -13.93
N LEU A 48 -7.20 -0.17 -14.99
CA LEU A 48 -6.94 0.81 -16.05
C LEU A 48 -8.21 1.19 -16.81
N ASP A 49 -9.03 0.22 -17.18
CA ASP A 49 -10.32 0.48 -17.84
C ASP A 49 -11.25 1.31 -16.94
N ALA A 50 -11.24 1.02 -15.64
CA ALA A 50 -12.02 1.75 -14.65
C ALA A 50 -11.61 3.23 -14.54
N VAL A 51 -10.31 3.53 -14.51
CA VAL A 51 -9.78 4.91 -14.47
C VAL A 51 -9.95 5.64 -15.81
N THR A 52 -9.94 4.91 -16.93
CA THR A 52 -10.19 5.48 -18.26
C THR A 52 -11.67 5.49 -18.65
N PHE A 53 -12.57 5.17 -17.71
CA PHE A 53 -14.02 5.16 -17.88
C PHE A 53 -14.54 4.21 -18.97
N ARG A 54 -13.78 3.16 -19.28
CA ARG A 54 -14.10 2.14 -20.28
C ARG A 54 -14.83 0.94 -19.67
N VAL A 55 -15.78 1.20 -18.77
CA VAL A 55 -16.57 0.15 -18.11
C VAL A 55 -17.80 -0.18 -18.96
N PRO A 56 -17.96 -1.41 -19.46
CA PRO A 56 -19.10 -1.80 -20.29
C PRO A 56 -20.43 -1.53 -19.57
N GLY A 57 -21.36 -0.83 -20.24
CA GLY A 57 -22.70 -0.55 -19.70
C GLY A 57 -22.78 0.52 -18.60
N ASN A 58 -21.66 1.12 -18.19
CA ASN A 58 -21.61 2.13 -17.12
C ASN A 58 -20.48 3.16 -17.34
N GLN A 59 -20.32 3.59 -18.60
CA GLN A 59 -19.27 4.52 -19.02
C GLN A 59 -19.49 5.89 -18.38
N GLY A 60 -18.41 6.56 -17.96
CA GLY A 60 -18.47 7.90 -17.35
C GLY A 60 -18.83 7.92 -15.86
N ASN A 61 -19.06 6.77 -15.23
CA ASN A 61 -19.26 6.71 -13.78
C ASN A 61 -17.93 6.83 -13.03
N TRP A 62 -17.70 7.99 -12.43
CA TRP A 62 -16.51 8.36 -11.65
C TRP A 62 -16.22 7.44 -10.47
N TRP A 63 -17.21 6.70 -10.01
CA TRP A 63 -17.02 5.69 -8.99
C TRP A 63 -15.96 4.65 -9.36
N HIS A 64 -15.97 4.19 -10.62
CA HIS A 64 -15.01 3.19 -11.10
C HIS A 64 -13.58 3.72 -11.06
N ALA A 65 -13.39 5.01 -11.34
CA ALA A 65 -12.08 5.65 -11.25
C ALA A 65 -11.57 5.67 -9.80
N LEU A 66 -12.43 5.92 -8.81
CA LEU A 66 -12.02 5.85 -7.39
C LEU A 66 -11.62 4.45 -6.94
N VAL A 67 -12.29 3.41 -7.45
CA VAL A 67 -11.97 2.02 -7.14
C VAL A 67 -10.68 1.56 -7.85
N GLY A 68 -10.47 2.02 -9.09
CA GLY A 68 -9.32 1.65 -9.91
C GLY A 68 -8.03 2.38 -9.56
N ALA A 69 -8.11 3.68 -9.22
CA ALA A 69 -6.93 4.52 -9.00
C ALA A 69 -5.96 4.02 -7.91
N PRO A 70 -6.41 3.48 -6.75
CA PRO A 70 -5.52 2.95 -5.74
C PRO A 70 -4.61 1.80 -6.21
N PHE A 71 -5.00 1.03 -7.24
CA PHE A 71 -4.13 -0.01 -7.80
C PHE A 71 -2.85 0.57 -8.41
N PHE A 72 -2.85 1.83 -8.82
CA PHE A 72 -1.66 2.52 -9.35
C PHE A 72 -0.62 2.82 -8.26
N LEU A 73 -0.93 2.62 -6.97
CA LEU A 73 0.10 2.63 -5.91
C LEU A 73 1.14 1.50 -6.08
N ALA A 74 0.87 0.50 -6.92
CA ALA A 74 1.85 -0.52 -7.27
C ALA A 74 3.10 0.06 -7.96
N PHE A 75 2.98 1.14 -8.75
CA PHE A 75 4.11 1.80 -9.40
C PHE A 75 5.11 2.43 -8.41
N PRO A 76 4.69 3.29 -7.46
CA PRO A 76 5.61 3.80 -6.44
C PRO A 76 6.15 2.69 -5.51
N LEU A 77 5.40 1.59 -5.30
CA LEU A 77 5.92 0.41 -4.59
C LEU A 77 7.12 -0.21 -5.31
N ILE A 78 7.01 -0.49 -6.62
CA ILE A 78 8.14 -0.99 -7.41
C ILE A 78 9.31 -0.01 -7.36
N TRP A 79 9.05 1.28 -7.56
CA TRP A 79 10.09 2.31 -7.54
C TRP A 79 10.88 2.29 -6.24
N LEU A 80 10.21 2.26 -5.08
CA LEU A 80 10.87 2.17 -3.78
C LEU A 80 11.64 0.87 -3.61
N ARG A 81 11.11 -0.26 -4.07
CA ARG A 81 11.77 -1.57 -3.96
C ARG A 81 13.00 -1.71 -4.87
N LEU A 82 12.95 -1.16 -6.08
CA LEU A 82 14.13 -1.08 -6.94
C LEU A 82 15.18 -0.18 -6.32
N ARG A 83 14.79 1.01 -5.84
CA ARG A 83 15.72 1.92 -5.18
C ARG A 83 16.37 1.26 -3.96
N ALA A 84 15.60 0.53 -3.16
CA ALA A 84 16.05 -0.26 -2.02
C ALA A 84 17.10 -1.32 -2.37
N LEU A 85 17.02 -1.92 -3.57
CA LEU A 85 17.99 -2.92 -4.04
C LEU A 85 19.27 -2.32 -4.61
N PHE A 86 19.18 -1.12 -5.21
CA PHE A 86 20.31 -0.49 -5.91
C PHE A 86 20.94 0.69 -5.16
N SER A 87 20.34 1.15 -4.05
CA SER A 87 20.81 2.33 -3.33
C SER A 87 20.42 2.32 -1.85
N ASN A 88 21.43 2.51 -1.00
CA ASN A 88 21.22 2.77 0.43
C ASN A 88 20.88 4.24 0.73
N ARG A 89 20.70 5.10 -0.29
CA ARG A 89 20.39 6.52 -0.09
C ARG A 89 18.91 6.73 0.20
N LEU A 90 18.64 7.31 1.37
CA LEU A 90 17.33 7.82 1.81
C LEU A 90 16.59 8.53 0.67
N SER A 91 15.28 8.25 0.54
CA SER A 91 14.41 8.99 -0.38
C SER A 91 14.43 10.49 -0.04
N THR A 92 14.41 11.35 -1.08
CA THR A 92 14.37 12.81 -0.88
C THR A 92 13.14 13.21 -0.08
N PRO A 93 13.21 14.27 0.75
CA PRO A 93 12.05 14.77 1.50
C PRO A 93 10.84 15.06 0.61
N THR A 94 11.07 15.62 -0.58
CA THR A 94 10.02 15.89 -1.57
C THR A 94 9.36 14.61 -2.08
N GLY A 95 10.15 13.59 -2.44
CA GLY A 95 9.63 12.30 -2.87
C GLY A 95 8.75 11.65 -1.79
N ARG A 96 9.19 11.72 -0.52
CA ARG A 96 8.41 11.20 0.61
C ARG A 96 7.09 11.95 0.81
N ARG A 97 7.09 13.28 0.66
CA ARG A 97 5.84 14.08 0.73
C ARG A 97 4.85 13.67 -0.35
N ILE A 98 5.31 13.51 -1.58
CA ILE A 98 4.46 13.06 -2.71
C ILE A 98 3.87 11.68 -2.41
N LEU A 99 4.68 10.75 -1.89
CA LEU A 99 4.20 9.42 -1.51
C LEU A 99 3.14 9.47 -0.42
N TRP A 100 3.34 10.27 0.64
CA TRP A 100 2.34 10.43 1.69
C TRP A 100 1.05 11.09 1.20
N ILE A 101 1.14 12.03 0.26
CA ILE A 101 -0.04 12.61 -0.40
C ILE A 101 -0.79 11.52 -1.19
N ALA A 102 -0.07 10.71 -1.97
CA ALA A 102 -0.67 9.62 -2.75
C ALA A 102 -1.33 8.55 -1.84
N ILE A 103 -0.66 8.18 -0.74
CA ILE A 103 -1.21 7.28 0.29
C ILE A 103 -2.49 7.89 0.89
N GLY A 104 -2.44 9.15 1.31
CA GLY A 104 -3.59 9.84 1.91
C GLY A 104 -4.77 9.94 0.95
N LEU A 105 -4.51 10.29 -0.32
CA LEU A 105 -5.54 10.36 -1.35
C LEU A 105 -6.16 8.99 -1.64
N SER A 106 -5.35 7.94 -1.69
CA SER A 106 -5.83 6.57 -1.86
C SER A 106 -6.71 6.13 -0.69
N VAL A 107 -6.28 6.38 0.55
CA VAL A 107 -7.06 6.05 1.74
C VAL A 107 -8.38 6.80 1.75
N PHE A 108 -8.36 8.10 1.42
CA PHE A 108 -9.56 8.91 1.30
C PHE A 108 -10.50 8.38 0.22
N GLY A 109 -9.95 7.99 -0.95
CA GLY A 109 -10.70 7.32 -2.01
C GLY A 109 -11.36 6.04 -1.53
N THR A 110 -10.64 5.17 -0.81
CA THR A 110 -11.20 3.93 -0.24
C THR A 110 -12.36 4.23 0.72
N ILE A 111 -12.23 5.23 1.60
CA ILE A 111 -13.30 5.63 2.53
C ILE A 111 -14.53 6.13 1.77
N LEU A 112 -14.34 6.94 0.72
CA LEU A 112 -15.43 7.38 -0.15
C LEU A 112 -16.11 6.19 -0.84
N VAL A 113 -15.32 5.18 -1.24
CA VAL A 113 -15.81 3.94 -1.83
C VAL A 113 -16.68 3.13 -0.85
N GLU A 114 -16.38 3.19 0.44
CA GLU A 114 -17.13 2.49 1.47
C GLU A 114 -18.41 3.22 1.92
N LEU A 115 -18.52 4.51 1.62
CA LEU A 115 -19.63 5.34 2.10
C LEU A 115 -21.03 4.81 1.71
N PRO A 116 -21.30 4.34 0.47
CA PRO A 116 -22.58 3.73 0.13
C PRO A 116 -22.87 2.44 0.90
N PHE A 117 -21.83 1.69 1.28
CA PHE A 117 -21.98 0.50 2.11
C PHE A 117 -22.34 0.91 3.54
N LEU A 118 -21.67 1.92 4.10
CA LEU A 118 -22.01 2.51 5.41
C LEU A 118 -23.48 2.97 5.44
N LEU A 119 -23.91 3.68 4.39
CA LEU A 119 -25.25 4.26 4.29
C LEU A 119 -26.33 3.25 3.84
N HIS A 120 -25.99 1.97 3.68
CA HIS A 120 -26.91 0.92 3.23
C HIS A 120 -27.51 1.14 1.82
N LEU A 121 -26.80 1.89 0.98
CA LEU A 121 -27.22 2.23 -0.38
C LEU A 121 -26.76 1.19 -1.42
N ALA A 122 -25.83 0.30 -1.06
CA ALA A 122 -25.14 -0.59 -2.00
C ALA A 122 -25.88 -1.90 -2.35
N GLY A 123 -27.09 -2.15 -1.84
CA GLY A 123 -27.86 -3.37 -2.15
C GLY A 123 -27.18 -4.70 -1.78
N THR A 124 -26.11 -4.68 -0.99
CA THR A 124 -25.32 -5.86 -0.61
C THR A 124 -25.86 -6.56 0.63
N SER A 125 -25.53 -7.85 0.78
CA SER A 125 -25.87 -8.61 1.99
C SER A 125 -25.23 -8.00 3.26
N ALA A 126 -25.84 -8.24 4.43
CA ALA A 126 -25.35 -7.73 5.71
C ALA A 126 -23.93 -8.23 6.04
N TRP A 127 -23.64 -9.49 5.71
CA TRP A 127 -22.31 -10.11 5.91
C TRP A 127 -21.26 -9.51 4.99
N GLN A 128 -21.57 -9.34 3.70
CA GLN A 128 -20.65 -8.71 2.76
C GLN A 128 -20.37 -7.27 3.15
N ARG A 129 -21.40 -6.52 3.58
CA ARG A 129 -21.21 -5.16 4.12
C ARG A 129 -20.30 -5.15 5.34
N LEU A 130 -20.51 -6.04 6.30
CA LEU A 130 -19.66 -6.13 7.48
C LEU A 130 -18.21 -6.46 7.09
N SER A 131 -18.00 -7.40 6.16
CA SER A 131 -16.66 -7.74 5.64
C SER A 131 -15.99 -6.55 4.95
N VAL A 132 -16.70 -5.82 4.09
CA VAL A 132 -16.17 -4.60 3.44
C VAL A 132 -15.73 -3.60 4.50
N LEU A 133 -16.64 -3.22 5.41
CA LEU A 133 -16.38 -2.20 6.43
C LEU A 133 -15.29 -2.62 7.42
N SER A 134 -15.29 -3.87 7.87
CA SER A 134 -14.31 -4.37 8.83
C SER A 134 -12.92 -4.48 8.24
N LEU A 135 -12.78 -4.92 6.98
CA LEU A 135 -11.48 -5.13 6.38
C LEU A 135 -10.94 -3.86 5.71
N GLY A 136 -11.75 -3.10 4.97
CA GLY A 136 -11.31 -1.87 4.33
C GLY A 136 -10.97 -0.79 5.36
N LEU A 137 -11.91 -0.38 6.22
CA LEU A 137 -11.61 0.56 7.32
C LEU A 137 -10.68 -0.04 8.36
N GLY A 138 -10.83 -1.31 8.74
CA GLY A 138 -10.03 -1.90 9.81
C GLY A 138 -8.54 -1.98 9.47
N ILE A 139 -8.17 -2.34 8.24
CA ILE A 139 -6.76 -2.35 7.80
C ILE A 139 -6.18 -0.93 7.87
N VAL A 140 -6.93 0.07 7.39
CA VAL A 140 -6.49 1.48 7.41
C VAL A 140 -6.33 1.98 8.85
N ILE A 141 -7.35 1.80 9.70
CA ILE A 141 -7.36 2.30 11.08
C ILE A 141 -6.27 1.60 11.90
N ALA A 142 -6.17 0.26 11.82
CA ALA A 142 -5.15 -0.48 12.57
C ALA A 142 -3.74 -0.07 12.15
N SER A 143 -3.48 0.05 10.84
CA SER A 143 -2.17 0.47 10.34
C SER A 143 -1.86 1.91 10.73
N ALA A 144 -2.82 2.83 10.63
CA ALA A 144 -2.65 4.22 11.04
C ALA A 144 -2.39 4.35 12.54
N ALA A 145 -3.11 3.59 13.38
CA ALA A 145 -2.90 3.55 14.82
C ALA A 145 -1.50 3.04 15.16
N VAL A 146 -1.04 1.94 14.54
CA VAL A 146 0.31 1.40 14.78
C VAL A 146 1.38 2.38 14.30
N LEU A 147 1.23 3.00 13.12
CA LEU A 147 2.15 4.02 12.62
C LEU A 147 2.21 5.24 13.56
N TYR A 148 1.06 5.68 14.08
CA TYR A 148 1.00 6.80 15.02
C TYR A 148 1.65 6.48 16.36
N LEU A 149 1.31 5.34 16.96
CA LEU A 149 1.86 4.87 18.24
C LEU A 149 3.38 4.66 18.15
N ARG A 150 3.87 4.18 17.00
CA ARG A 150 5.29 3.85 16.80
C ARG A 150 6.06 4.89 16.00
N ARG A 151 5.50 6.09 15.81
CA ARG A 151 6.09 7.16 15.00
C ARG A 151 7.57 7.40 15.31
N ARG A 152 7.94 7.47 16.60
CA ARG A 152 9.32 7.75 17.04
C ARG A 152 10.34 6.69 16.59
N HIS A 153 9.92 5.44 16.44
CA HIS A 153 10.79 4.34 16.01
C HIS A 153 10.75 4.14 14.50
N ILE A 154 9.58 4.28 13.88
CA ILE A 154 9.37 4.05 12.44
C ILE A 154 9.98 5.17 11.61
N PHE A 155 9.91 6.44 12.07
CA PHE A 155 10.50 7.57 11.34
C PHE A 155 12.04 7.58 11.34
N ARG A 156 12.70 6.65 12.06
CA ARG A 156 14.16 6.40 11.89
C ARG A 156 14.47 5.73 10.55
N ALA A 157 13.51 5.03 9.95
CA ALA A 157 13.63 4.41 8.62
C ALA A 157 12.49 4.92 7.71
N PRO A 158 12.54 6.18 7.23
CA PRO A 158 11.49 6.78 6.42
C PRO A 158 11.13 5.99 5.15
N THR A 159 12.04 5.25 4.53
CA THR A 159 11.71 4.43 3.35
C THR A 159 10.76 3.29 3.72
N ARG A 160 11.02 2.64 4.85
CA ARG A 160 10.19 1.57 5.40
C ARG A 160 8.80 2.08 5.78
N ALA A 161 8.73 3.26 6.37
CA ALA A 161 7.45 3.90 6.71
C ALA A 161 6.57 4.12 5.45
N CYS A 162 7.20 4.58 4.35
CA CYS A 162 6.50 4.76 3.08
C CYS A 162 6.06 3.43 2.46
N LEU A 163 6.89 2.38 2.53
CA LEU A 163 6.51 1.04 2.05
C LEU A 163 5.32 0.47 2.83
N ILE A 164 5.32 0.59 4.16
CA ILE A 164 4.19 0.19 4.99
C ILE A 164 2.93 0.97 4.59
N GLY A 165 3.03 2.31 4.48
CA GLY A 165 1.88 3.14 4.11
C GLY A 165 1.32 2.83 2.72
N LEU A 166 2.19 2.62 1.71
CA LEU A 166 1.78 2.23 0.36
C LEU A 166 1.13 0.84 0.34
N ASN A 167 1.74 -0.15 1.01
CA ASN A 167 1.18 -1.49 1.10
C ASN A 167 -0.17 -1.47 1.82
N THR A 168 -0.31 -0.73 2.92
CA THR A 168 -1.58 -0.57 3.63
C THR A 168 -2.66 0.02 2.73
N ALA A 169 -2.38 1.13 2.03
CA ALA A 169 -3.36 1.80 1.18
C ALA A 169 -3.78 0.94 -0.02
N TYR A 170 -2.81 0.29 -0.67
CA TYR A 170 -3.07 -0.67 -1.75
C TYR A 170 -3.90 -1.85 -1.24
N LEU A 171 -3.50 -2.45 -0.12
CA LEU A 171 -4.12 -3.63 0.47
C LEU A 171 -5.58 -3.37 0.87
N ALA A 172 -5.86 -2.21 1.49
CA ALA A 172 -7.22 -1.84 1.86
C ALA A 172 -8.15 -1.79 0.65
N ASN A 173 -7.72 -1.16 -0.45
CA ASN A 173 -8.51 -1.12 -1.68
C ASN A 173 -8.62 -2.51 -2.33
N ALA A 174 -7.53 -3.27 -2.38
CA ALA A 174 -7.50 -4.60 -2.98
C ALA A 174 -8.46 -5.56 -2.27
N VAL A 175 -8.46 -5.57 -0.93
CA VAL A 175 -9.36 -6.41 -0.11
C VAL A 175 -10.82 -5.99 -0.29
N LEU A 176 -11.10 -4.68 -0.32
CA LEU A 176 -12.43 -4.18 -0.64
C LEU A 176 -12.90 -4.72 -2.00
N CYS A 177 -12.06 -4.60 -3.03
CA CYS A 177 -12.40 -5.09 -4.37
C CYS A 177 -12.60 -6.61 -4.39
N LEU A 178 -11.79 -7.38 -3.66
CA LEU A 178 -11.96 -8.84 -3.56
C LEU A 178 -13.34 -9.23 -3.02
N ILE A 179 -13.81 -8.51 -1.99
CA ILE A 179 -15.11 -8.77 -1.33
C ILE A 179 -16.27 -8.27 -2.20
N VAL A 180 -16.17 -7.07 -2.77
CA VAL A 180 -17.25 -6.50 -3.60
C VAL A 180 -17.46 -7.34 -4.86
N TYR A 181 -16.37 -7.82 -5.47
CA TYR A 181 -16.42 -8.60 -6.71
C TYR A 181 -16.34 -10.13 -6.49
N SER A 182 -16.51 -10.62 -5.26
CA SER A 182 -16.49 -12.07 -4.98
C SER A 182 -17.51 -12.83 -5.84
N ASP A 183 -18.69 -12.24 -5.99
CA ASP A 183 -19.86 -12.85 -6.62
C ASP A 183 -20.03 -12.42 -8.09
N ALA A 184 -19.02 -11.74 -8.65
CA ALA A 184 -19.04 -11.34 -10.05
C ALA A 184 -19.20 -12.57 -10.97
N LYS A 185 -20.29 -12.60 -11.74
CA LYS A 185 -20.61 -13.67 -12.69
C LYS A 185 -19.75 -13.52 -13.95
N GLY A 186 -19.24 -14.63 -14.46
CA GLY A 186 -18.46 -14.66 -15.70
C GLY A 186 -17.47 -15.82 -15.74
N PRO A 187 -16.83 -16.06 -16.89
CA PRO A 187 -15.76 -17.05 -17.01
C PRO A 187 -14.55 -16.63 -16.17
N ILE A 188 -13.76 -17.61 -15.71
CA ILE A 188 -12.56 -17.40 -14.88
C ILE A 188 -11.57 -16.42 -15.52
N SER A 189 -11.46 -16.44 -16.87
CA SER A 189 -10.60 -15.51 -17.63
C SER A 189 -10.97 -14.03 -17.44
N SER A 190 -12.23 -13.73 -17.17
CA SER A 190 -12.73 -12.36 -16.91
C SER A 190 -12.42 -11.84 -15.50
N ARG A 191 -11.79 -12.69 -14.66
CA ARG A 191 -11.46 -12.45 -13.25
C ARG A 191 -9.99 -12.75 -12.93
N SER A 192 -9.13 -12.76 -13.94
CA SER A 192 -7.70 -13.06 -13.75
C SER A 192 -7.02 -12.07 -12.79
N GLY A 193 -7.38 -10.79 -12.84
CA GLY A 193 -6.89 -9.76 -11.91
C GLY A 193 -7.34 -10.01 -10.47
N TRP A 194 -8.58 -10.47 -10.28
CA TRP A 194 -9.12 -10.86 -8.96
C TRP A 194 -8.33 -12.05 -8.38
N LEU A 195 -8.05 -13.08 -9.19
CA LEU A 195 -7.27 -14.25 -8.77
C LEU A 195 -5.83 -13.90 -8.38
N VAL A 196 -5.16 -13.09 -9.21
CA VAL A 196 -3.80 -12.63 -8.89
C VAL A 196 -3.81 -11.81 -7.60
N THR A 197 -4.81 -10.96 -7.42
CA THR A 197 -4.98 -10.14 -6.21
C THR A 197 -5.18 -11.00 -4.97
N MET A 198 -6.00 -12.06 -5.06
CA MET A 198 -6.17 -13.04 -3.98
C MET A 198 -4.84 -13.70 -3.57
N GLY A 199 -3.94 -13.93 -4.53
CA GLY A 199 -2.61 -14.47 -4.26
C GLY A 199 -1.65 -13.48 -3.58
N ILE A 200 -1.64 -12.21 -3.99
CA ILE A 200 -0.68 -11.20 -3.49
C ILE A 200 -1.11 -10.52 -2.19
N VAL A 201 -2.41 -10.54 -1.85
CA VAL A 201 -2.95 -9.91 -0.62
C VAL A 201 -2.33 -10.53 0.64
N TRP A 202 -2.17 -11.85 0.69
CA TRP A 202 -1.58 -12.55 1.84
C TRP A 202 -0.12 -12.18 2.10
N PRO A 203 0.80 -12.27 1.12
CA PRO A 203 2.19 -11.91 1.36
C PRO A 203 2.35 -10.40 1.62
N MET A 204 1.53 -9.52 1.03
CA MET A 204 1.51 -8.09 1.39
C MET A 204 1.11 -7.87 2.86
N LEU A 205 0.07 -8.57 3.34
CA LEU A 205 -0.36 -8.49 4.73
C LEU A 205 0.76 -8.97 5.68
N LEU A 206 1.37 -10.11 5.38
CA LEU A 206 2.51 -10.63 6.14
C LEU A 206 3.67 -9.63 6.17
N GLU A 207 3.96 -8.97 5.06
CA GLU A 207 5.00 -7.95 4.99
C GLU A 207 4.69 -6.72 5.85
N ILE A 208 3.44 -6.26 5.90
CA ILE A 208 3.02 -5.17 6.79
C ILE A 208 3.22 -5.59 8.26
N LEU A 209 2.75 -6.79 8.63
CA LEU A 209 2.87 -7.31 10.00
C LEU A 209 4.34 -7.46 10.42
N TRP A 210 5.17 -8.01 9.53
CA TRP A 210 6.62 -8.11 9.73
C TRP A 210 7.29 -6.73 9.80
N GLY A 211 6.82 -5.81 8.95
CA GLY A 211 7.16 -4.39 8.94
C GLY A 211 6.99 -3.75 10.31
N PHE A 212 5.90 -4.05 10.99
CA PHE A 212 5.67 -3.61 12.37
C PHE A 212 6.47 -4.41 13.40
N ALA A 213 6.60 -5.73 13.25
CA ALA A 213 7.30 -6.58 14.21
C ALA A 213 8.76 -6.16 14.46
N GLN A 214 9.56 -5.94 13.41
CA GLN A 214 10.99 -5.59 13.61
C GLN A 214 11.21 -4.21 14.21
N THR A 215 10.20 -3.33 14.21
CA THR A 215 10.30 -2.03 14.89
C THR A 215 10.22 -2.16 16.42
N SER A 216 9.94 -3.38 16.92
CA SER A 216 9.80 -3.69 18.35
C SER A 216 11.09 -4.14 19.01
N THR A 217 12.15 -4.47 18.26
CA THR A 217 13.36 -5.04 18.85
C THR A 217 14.17 -3.93 19.54
N PRO A 218 14.34 -3.96 20.88
CA PRO A 218 15.15 -2.98 21.58
C PRO A 218 16.62 -3.14 21.19
N GLN A 219 17.32 -2.04 20.90
CA GLN A 219 18.78 -2.08 20.75
C GLN A 219 19.40 -2.53 22.08
N PRO A 220 20.39 -3.44 22.07
CA PRO A 220 21.16 -3.73 23.27
C PRO A 220 21.85 -2.43 23.73
N PRO A 221 21.99 -2.22 25.05
CA PRO A 221 22.65 -1.03 25.58
C PRO A 221 24.05 -0.93 24.97
N ARG A 222 24.38 0.26 24.44
CA ARG A 222 25.74 0.59 24.03
C ARG A 222 26.64 0.31 25.23
N THR A 223 27.45 -0.73 25.12
CA THR A 223 28.57 -0.92 26.03
C THR A 223 29.55 0.19 25.67
N GLU A 224 29.52 1.27 26.42
CA GLU A 224 30.59 2.26 26.39
C GLU A 224 31.85 1.50 26.84
N ALA A 225 32.76 1.28 25.89
CA ALA A 225 34.10 0.82 26.20
C ALA A 225 34.77 1.95 26.98
N VAL A 226 35.07 1.67 28.25
CA VAL A 226 35.88 2.49 29.16
C VAL A 226 37.32 2.55 28.67
#